data_AF-A0A7S1H374-F1
#
_entry.id   AF-A0A7S1H374-F1
#
_cell.length_a   1.000
_cell.length_b   1.000
_cell.length_c   1.000
_cell.angle_alpha   90.00
_cell.angle_beta   90.00
_cell.angle_gamma   90.00
#
_symmetry.space_group_name_H-M   'P 1'
#
loop_
_entity.id
_entity.type
_entity.pdbx_description
1 polymer ?
#
loop_
_entity_poly.entity_id
_entity_poly.type
_entity_poly.pdbx_seq_one_letter_code
_entity_poly.pdbx_strand_id
1 'polypeptide(L)'
;MKIGLMETPFSYHGIAHTFNSVHRLAVMLFGISKEESYTDDGISHWVDLPHKIFSLVLEQNNSILIAVLVVPAIAVFSAVSFVETTIMSNNPMILTVSCILLATAVVASRRFFSIKITK
;
A
#
# COMPACT_ATOMS: atom_id res chain seq x y z
N MET A 1 -13.00 7.88 -5.46
CA MET A 1 -12.58 7.79 -6.89
C MET A 1 -13.48 6.76 -7.58
N LYS A 2 -13.69 6.82 -8.88
CA LYS A 2 -14.43 5.75 -9.59
C LYS A 2 -13.44 4.79 -10.24
N ILE A 3 -13.62 3.49 -10.02
CA ILE A 3 -12.92 2.42 -10.76
C ILE A 3 -13.99 1.65 -11.52
N GLY A 4 -14.03 1.81 -12.84
CA GLY A 4 -15.15 1.33 -13.65
C GLY A 4 -16.47 1.97 -13.22
N LEU A 5 -17.45 1.15 -12.84
CA LEU A 5 -18.77 1.59 -12.35
C LEU A 5 -18.86 1.73 -10.83
N MET A 6 -17.81 1.39 -10.08
CA MET A 6 -17.84 1.33 -8.62
C MET A 6 -17.20 2.57 -8.00
N GLU A 7 -17.91 3.21 -7.07
CA GLU A 7 -17.33 4.27 -6.23
C GLU A 7 -16.46 3.65 -5.15
N THR A 8 -15.21 4.06 -5.11
CA THR A 8 -14.26 3.61 -4.10
C THR A 8 -14.03 4.71 -3.06
N PRO A 9 -13.84 4.35 -1.78
CA PRO A 9 -13.54 5.31 -0.72
C PRO A 9 -12.14 5.92 -0.86
N PHE A 10 -11.33 5.46 -1.81
CA PHE A 10 -9.99 5.97 -2.05
C PHE A 10 -10.04 7.32 -2.77
N SER A 11 -9.29 8.30 -2.23
CA SER A 11 -9.02 9.57 -2.91
C SER A 11 -7.71 9.48 -3.70
N TYR A 12 -7.57 10.29 -4.75
CA TYR A 12 -6.31 10.40 -5.50
C TYR A 12 -5.14 10.79 -4.58
N HIS A 13 -5.41 11.64 -3.58
CA HIS A 13 -4.44 12.00 -2.56
C HIS A 13 -3.99 10.80 -1.73
N GLY A 14 -4.93 9.94 -1.31
CA GLY A 14 -4.60 8.72 -0.56
C GLY A 14 -3.72 7.77 -1.37
N ILE A 15 -4.05 7.55 -2.64
CA ILE A 15 -3.27 6.68 -3.54
C ILE A 15 -1.86 7.24 -3.76
N ALA A 16 -1.74 8.55 -4.03
CA ALA A 16 -0.45 9.20 -4.17
C ALA A 16 0.40 9.08 -2.90
N HIS A 17 -0.23 9.25 -1.73
CA HIS A 17 0.43 9.08 -0.45
C HIS A 17 0.92 7.64 -0.23
N THR A 18 0.11 6.65 -0.61
CA THR A 18 0.46 5.24 -0.54
C THR A 18 1.64 4.90 -1.47
N PHE A 19 1.66 5.38 -2.71
CA PHE A 19 2.80 5.15 -3.61
C PHE A 19 4.08 5.82 -3.09
N ASN A 20 3.97 7.06 -2.62
CA ASN A 20 5.12 7.78 -2.09
C ASN A 20 5.61 7.23 -0.72
N SER A 21 4.81 6.40 -0.04
CA SER A 21 5.22 5.79 1.25
C SER A 21 6.48 4.94 1.14
N VAL A 22 6.67 4.26 0.00
CA VAL A 22 7.86 3.44 -0.26
C VAL A 22 9.12 4.31 -0.26
N HIS A 23 9.06 5.46 -0.93
CA HIS A 23 10.17 6.42 -0.97
C HIS A 23 10.46 6.97 0.42
N ARG A 24 9.44 7.46 1.14
CA ARG A 24 9.62 8.01 2.50
C ARG A 24 10.22 6.99 3.47
N LEU A 25 9.73 5.75 3.43
CA LEU A 25 10.26 4.67 4.26
C LEU A 25 11.70 4.29 3.86
N ALA A 26 12.01 4.26 2.57
CA ALA A 26 13.36 3.98 2.08
C ALA A 26 14.39 5.06 2.48
N VAL A 27 14.00 6.34 2.40
CA VAL A 27 14.83 7.46 2.88
C VAL A 27 15.12 7.31 4.38
N MET A 28 14.09 6.99 5.18
CA MET A 28 14.22 6.84 6.63
C MET A 28 15.10 5.65 7.03
N LEU A 29 14.86 4.47 6.46
CA LEU A 29 15.51 3.23 6.90
C LEU A 29 16.94 3.07 6.35
N PHE A 30 17.18 3.55 5.13
CA PHE A 30 18.44 3.30 4.43
C PHE A 30 19.24 4.58 4.18
N GLY A 31 18.72 5.76 4.55
CA GLY A 31 19.37 7.04 4.26
C GLY A 31 19.51 7.31 2.76
N ILE A 32 18.74 6.59 1.91
CA ILE A 32 18.79 6.74 0.44
C ILE A 32 18.06 8.03 0.09
N SER A 33 18.77 9.15 0.20
CA SER A 33 18.39 10.45 -0.33
C SER A 33 18.79 10.53 -1.80
N LYS A 34 18.24 9.67 -2.66
CA LYS A 34 18.25 10.05 -4.08
C LYS A 34 17.42 11.32 -4.21
N GLU A 35 17.95 12.34 -4.90
CA GLU A 35 17.20 13.56 -5.17
C GLU A 35 15.82 13.18 -5.73
N GLU A 36 14.78 13.60 -5.03
CA GLU A 36 13.42 13.40 -5.50
C GLU A 36 13.27 14.18 -6.81
N SER A 37 12.98 13.46 -7.88
CA SER A 37 12.73 14.04 -9.19
C SER A 37 11.22 14.08 -9.45
N TYR A 38 10.81 15.14 -10.13
CA TYR A 38 9.41 15.43 -10.41
C TYR A 38 9.18 15.49 -11.92
N THR A 39 7.97 15.12 -12.35
CA THR A 39 7.51 15.34 -13.72
C THR A 39 7.30 16.83 -13.99
N ASP A 40 7.11 17.20 -15.27
CA ASP A 40 6.76 18.57 -15.68
C ASP A 40 5.46 19.07 -15.00
N ASP A 41 4.58 18.14 -14.61
CA ASP A 41 3.35 18.41 -13.86
C ASP A 41 3.56 18.56 -12.34
N GLY A 42 4.80 18.48 -11.86
CA GLY A 42 5.15 18.59 -10.44
C GLY A 42 4.85 17.35 -9.60
N ILE A 43 4.66 16.18 -10.23
CA ILE A 43 4.36 14.91 -9.54
C ILE A 43 5.66 14.13 -9.32
N SER A 44 5.88 13.64 -8.10
CA SER A 44 7.04 12.80 -7.78
C SER A 44 7.08 11.55 -8.66
N HIS A 45 8.24 11.22 -9.24
CA HIS A 45 8.38 10.01 -10.06
C HIS A 45 8.11 8.71 -9.28
N TRP A 46 8.25 8.73 -7.95
CA TRP A 46 7.86 7.63 -7.07
C TRP A 46 6.36 7.37 -7.02
N VAL A 47 5.55 8.36 -7.41
CA VAL A 47 4.09 8.26 -7.55
C VAL A 47 3.69 8.03 -9.00
N ASP A 48 4.31 8.77 -9.93
CA ASP A 48 3.97 8.72 -11.35
C ASP A 48 4.24 7.34 -11.98
N LEU A 49 5.37 6.72 -11.66
CA LEU A 49 5.74 5.41 -12.20
C LEU A 49 4.74 4.30 -11.82
N PRO A 50 4.45 4.04 -10.53
CA PRO A 50 3.45 3.04 -10.17
C PRO A 50 2.08 3.38 -10.75
N HIS A 51 1.67 4.65 -10.72
CA HIS A 51 0.39 5.07 -11.30
C HIS A 51 0.27 4.69 -12.79
N LYS A 52 1.29 4.98 -13.61
CA LYS A 52 1.32 4.59 -15.02
C LYS A 52 1.25 3.08 -15.22
N ILE A 53 1.99 2.31 -14.43
CA ILE A 53 1.98 0.83 -14.52
C ILE A 53 0.59 0.27 -14.18
N PHE A 54 -0.04 0.75 -13.11
CA PHE A 54 -1.39 0.32 -12.74
C PHE A 54 -2.41 0.70 -13.80
N SER A 55 -2.35 1.91 -14.34
CA SER A 55 -3.25 2.36 -15.41
C SER A 55 -3.12 1.50 -16.66
N LEU A 56 -1.90 1.19 -17.11
CA LEU A 56 -1.66 0.30 -18.25
C LEU A 56 -2.25 -1.10 -18.04
N VAL A 57 -2.13 -1.65 -16.82
CA VAL A 57 -2.71 -2.96 -16.48
C VAL A 57 -4.24 -2.92 -16.47
N LEU A 58 -4.82 -1.85 -15.91
CA LEU A 58 -6.27 -1.69 -15.84
C LEU A 58 -6.89 -1.49 -17.25
N GLU A 59 -6.20 -0.80 -18.15
CA GLU A 59 -6.62 -0.58 -19.55
C GLU A 59 -6.77 -1.88 -20.35
N GLN A 60 -6.05 -2.94 -19.98
CA GLN A 60 -6.17 -4.24 -20.66
C GLN A 60 -7.54 -4.91 -20.44
N ASN A 61 -8.36 -4.43 -19.50
CA ASN A 61 -9.68 -4.97 -19.16
C ASN A 61 -9.70 -6.49 -18.90
N ASN A 62 -8.55 -7.09 -18.57
CA ASN A 62 -8.41 -8.50 -18.29
C ASN A 62 -8.48 -8.74 -16.78
N SER A 63 -9.63 -9.22 -16.31
CA SER A 63 -9.91 -9.42 -14.88
C SER A 63 -8.93 -10.37 -14.18
N ILE A 64 -8.40 -11.37 -14.88
CA ILE A 64 -7.41 -12.31 -14.31
C ILE A 64 -6.09 -11.58 -14.08
N LEU A 65 -5.64 -10.81 -15.07
CA LEU A 65 -4.39 -10.07 -15.00
C LEU A 65 -4.45 -8.98 -13.91
N ILE A 66 -5.60 -8.31 -13.77
CA ILE A 66 -5.87 -7.38 -12.67
C ILE A 66 -5.81 -8.11 -11.31
N ALA A 67 -6.48 -9.25 -11.18
CA ALA A 67 -6.49 -10.01 -9.92
C ALA A 67 -5.10 -10.52 -9.52
N VAL A 68 -4.25 -10.88 -10.48
CA VAL A 68 -2.91 -11.43 -10.23
C VAL A 68 -1.85 -10.35 -10.01
N LEU A 69 -1.95 -9.19 -10.68
CA LEU A 69 -0.93 -8.15 -10.60
C LEU A 69 -1.33 -6.97 -9.72
N VAL A 70 -2.56 -6.47 -9.87
CA VAL A 70 -2.99 -5.24 -9.20
C VAL A 70 -3.30 -5.51 -7.74
N VAL A 71 -4.05 -6.57 -7.43
CA VAL A 71 -4.46 -6.88 -6.05
C VAL A 71 -3.25 -7.12 -5.14
N PRO A 72 -2.26 -7.96 -5.50
CA PRO A 72 -1.08 -8.15 -4.64
C PRO A 72 -0.24 -6.88 -4.53
N ALA A 73 -0.09 -6.11 -5.61
CA ALA A 73 0.69 -4.88 -5.56
C ALA A 73 0.03 -3.83 -4.65
N ILE A 74 -1.30 -3.65 -4.72
CA ILE A 74 -2.04 -2.79 -3.77
C ILE A 74 -1.84 -3.27 -2.34
N ALA A 75 -1.89 -4.59 -2.09
CA ALA A 75 -1.67 -5.14 -0.76
C ALA A 75 -0.26 -4.81 -0.23
N VAL A 76 0.78 -4.93 -1.07
CA VAL A 76 2.16 -4.58 -0.72
C VAL A 76 2.29 -3.09 -0.41
N PHE A 77 1.82 -2.22 -1.31
CA PHE A 77 1.86 -0.78 -1.13
C PHE A 77 1.10 -0.31 0.12
N SER A 78 -0.05 -0.92 0.39
CA SER A 78 -0.84 -0.65 1.59
C SER A 78 -0.13 -1.11 2.87
N ALA A 79 0.52 -2.28 2.83
CA ALA A 79 1.31 -2.78 3.96
C ALA A 79 2.50 -1.87 4.26
N VAL A 80 3.21 -1.41 3.22
CA VAL A 80 4.32 -0.45 3.39
C VAL A 80 3.81 0.87 3.97
N SER A 81 2.70 1.40 3.46
CA SER A 81 2.11 2.64 3.98
C SER A 81 1.61 2.50 5.42
N PHE A 82 1.12 1.32 5.81
CA PHE A 82 0.73 1.03 7.19
C PHE A 82 1.95 0.98 8.13
N VAL A 83 3.03 0.34 7.70
CA VAL A 83 4.31 0.30 8.45
C VAL A 83 4.87 1.71 8.61
N GLU A 84 4.94 2.46 7.51
CA GLU A 84 5.37 3.87 7.50
C GLU A 84 4.54 4.70 8.49
N THR A 85 3.21 4.64 8.39
CA THR A 85 2.32 5.38 9.30
C THR A 85 2.56 4.99 10.76
N THR A 86 2.75 3.71 11.05
CA THR A 86 2.95 3.23 12.44
C THR A 86 4.29 3.71 12.99
N ILE A 87 5.37 3.65 12.19
CA ILE A 87 6.72 4.07 12.60
C ILE A 87 6.82 5.59 12.71
N MET A 88 6.21 6.33 11.78
CA MET A 88 6.30 7.79 11.72
C MET A 88 5.26 8.49 12.60
N SER A 89 4.26 7.77 13.12
CA SER A 89 3.28 8.36 14.03
C SER A 89 3.89 8.62 15.40
N ASN A 90 3.91 9.89 15.81
CA ASN A 90 4.11 10.26 17.22
C ASN A 90 2.82 10.16 18.05
N ASN A 91 1.73 9.64 17.46
CA ASN A 91 0.43 9.54 18.10
C ASN A 91 0.26 8.16 18.77
N PRO A 92 0.16 8.09 20.11
CA PRO A 92 0.06 6.83 20.84
C PRO A 92 -1.21 6.02 20.49
N MET A 93 -2.26 6.69 20.01
CA MET A 93 -3.49 6.02 19.57
C MET A 93 -3.26 5.18 18.31
N ILE A 94 -2.53 5.72 17.33
CA ILE A 94 -2.21 5.00 16.08
C ILE A 94 -1.38 3.76 16.39
N LEU A 95 -0.35 3.91 17.23
CA LEU A 95 0.48 2.79 17.67
C LEU A 95 -0.35 1.69 18.35
N THR A 96 -1.28 2.08 19.22
CA THR A 96 -2.14 1.14 19.96
C THR A 96 -3.06 0.37 19.01
N VAL A 97 -3.72 1.07 18.07
CA VAL A 97 -4.59 0.44 17.06
C VAL A 97 -3.80 -0.51 16.17
N SER A 98 -2.61 -0.11 15.72
CA SER A 98 -1.73 -0.96 14.91
C SER A 98 -1.32 -2.23 15.65
N CYS A 99 -0.97 -2.14 16.93
CA CYS A 99 -0.64 -3.30 17.77
C CYS A 99 -1.82 -4.26 17.93
N ILE A 100 -3.03 -3.75 18.14
CA ILE A 100 -4.25 -4.58 18.25
C ILE A 100 -4.52 -5.32 16.93
N LEU A 101 -4.42 -4.62 15.79
CA LEU A 101 -4.61 -5.22 14.47
C LEU A 101 -3.59 -6.34 14.21
N LEU A 102 -2.31 -6.11 14.53
CA LEU A 102 -1.27 -7.13 14.42
C LEU A 102 -1.53 -8.32 15.35
N ALA A 103 -1.91 -8.08 16.61
CA ALA A 103 -2.21 -9.14 17.57
C ALA A 103 -3.38 -10.00 17.10
N THR A 104 -4.47 -9.38 16.63
CA THR A 104 -5.62 -10.11 16.08
C THR A 104 -5.26 -10.90 14.83
N ALA A 105 -4.46 -10.33 13.91
CA ALA A 105 -3.98 -11.02 12.72
C ALA A 105 -3.10 -12.25 13.07
N VAL A 106 -2.21 -12.12 14.05
CA VAL A 106 -1.38 -13.25 14.53
C VAL A 106 -2.23 -14.34 15.17
N VAL A 107 -3.19 -13.99 16.03
CA VAL A 107 -4.10 -14.95 16.66
C VAL A 107 -4.97 -15.65 15.63
N ALA A 108 -5.53 -14.92 14.67
CA ALA A 108 -6.33 -15.47 13.58
C ALA A 108 -5.50 -16.43 12.72
N SER A 109 -4.28 -16.03 12.35
CA SER A 109 -3.34 -16.87 11.59
C SER A 109 -3.03 -18.16 12.34
N ARG A 110 -2.69 -18.08 13.63
CA ARG A 110 -2.42 -19.25 14.48
C ARG A 110 -3.64 -20.19 14.58
N ARG A 111 -4.85 -19.64 14.72
CA ARG A 111 -6.09 -20.45 14.74
C ARG A 111 -6.32 -21.14 13.39
N PHE A 112 -6.10 -20.45 12.28
CA PHE A 112 -6.28 -21.01 10.94
C PHE A 112 -5.28 -22.15 10.66
N PHE A 113 -4.02 -21.99 11.08
CA PHE A 113 -3.00 -23.04 11.00
C PHE A 113 -3.32 -24.22 11.93
N SER A 114 -3.75 -23.95 13.18
CA SER A 114 -4.12 -25.00 14.13
C SER A 114 -5.29 -25.87 13.63
N ILE A 115 -6.34 -25.25 13.09
CA ILE A 115 -7.50 -25.96 12.51
C ILE A 115 -7.11 -26.84 11.31
N LYS A 116 -6.11 -26.44 10.53
CA LYS A 116 -5.59 -27.24 9.41
C LYS A 116 -4.73 -28.43 9.85
N ILE A 117 -4.14 -28.42 11.05
CA ILE A 117 -3.33 -29.54 11.58
C ILE A 117 -4.22 -30.61 12.22
N THR A 118 -5.44 -30.26 12.66
CA THR A 118 -6.39 -31.18 13.31
C THR A 118 -7.38 -31.85 12.33
N LYS A 119 -7.31 -31.54 11.04
CA LYS A 119 -8.10 -32.20 9.97
C LYS A 119 -7.18 -33.05 9.10
#